data_AF-A0A6N3DVC9-F1
#
_entry.id   AF-A0A6N3DVC9-F1
#
_cell.length_a   1.000
_cell.length_b   1.000
_cell.length_c   1.000
_cell.angle_alpha   90.00
_cell.angle_beta   90.00
_cell.angle_gamma   90.00
#
_symmetry.space_group_name_H-M   'P 1'
#
loop_
_entity.id
_entity.type
_entity.pdbx_description
1 polymer ?
#
loop_
_entity_poly.entity_id
_entity_poly.type
_entity_poly.pdbx_seq_one_letter_code
_entity_poly.pdbx_strand_id
1 'polypeptide(L)'
;MVGIPENLFSGNPLVTAYGQTFRGCKNLRSVPAGLFVASINATTFTNVFAECVALEEVGAGLLNTVPATTVGYLFDGCPQLKTNVSTIFNLSSYSTIVTTTATFRGCSALTGKGLVFMGKVSNVTAHYYAFYNCTSLDDFADLPGNWITNKL
;
A
#
# COMPACT_ATOMS: atom_id res chain seq x y z
N MET A 1 -3.21 -17.82 10.61
CA MET A 1 -2.47 -16.74 11.30
C MET A 1 -3.33 -15.49 11.22
N VAL A 2 -3.69 -14.88 12.35
CA VAL A 2 -4.68 -13.79 12.42
C VAL A 2 -4.03 -12.39 12.27
N GLY A 3 -2.73 -12.26 12.52
CA GLY A 3 -1.96 -11.03 12.31
C GLY A 3 -0.45 -11.30 12.26
N ILE A 4 0.32 -10.32 11.80
CA ILE A 4 1.79 -10.36 11.70
C ILE A 4 2.41 -9.73 12.97
N PRO A 5 3.48 -10.29 13.56
CA PRO A 5 4.21 -9.64 14.64
C PRO A 5 4.89 -8.34 14.17
N GLU A 6 4.85 -7.27 14.98
CA GLU A 6 5.47 -5.98 14.66
C GLU A 6 6.97 -6.09 14.33
N ASN A 7 7.72 -6.86 15.10
CA ASN A 7 9.18 -6.91 14.99
C ASN A 7 9.70 -8.05 14.12
N LEU A 8 8.87 -8.57 13.21
CA LEU A 8 9.22 -9.75 12.39
C LEU A 8 10.52 -9.58 11.61
N PHE A 9 10.83 -8.37 11.13
CA PHE A 9 12.06 -8.07 10.38
C PHE A 9 13.18 -7.42 11.19
N SER A 10 13.08 -7.38 12.52
CA SER A 10 14.06 -6.70 13.40
C SER A 10 15.50 -7.21 13.26
N GLY A 11 15.68 -8.50 12.92
CA GLY A 11 17.01 -9.09 12.66
C GLY A 11 17.57 -8.87 11.25
N ASN A 12 16.85 -8.18 10.36
CA ASN A 12 17.20 -8.07 8.93
C ASN A 12 17.31 -6.60 8.43
N PRO A 13 18.13 -5.74 9.08
CA PRO A 13 18.17 -4.30 8.77
C PRO A 13 18.78 -3.96 7.40
N LEU A 14 19.47 -4.92 6.77
CA LEU A 14 20.12 -4.76 5.47
C LEU A 14 19.19 -5.10 4.28
N VAL A 15 17.95 -5.53 4.54
CA VAL A 15 16.99 -5.81 3.46
C VAL A 15 16.67 -4.53 2.71
N THR A 16 16.85 -4.57 1.39
CA THR A 16 16.58 -3.43 0.49
C THR A 16 15.27 -3.56 -0.28
N ALA A 17 14.69 -4.76 -0.34
CA ALA A 17 13.46 -5.03 -1.09
C ALA A 17 12.61 -6.13 -0.44
N TYR A 18 11.30 -5.91 -0.42
CA TYR A 18 10.28 -6.90 -0.07
C TYR A 18 9.46 -7.23 -1.31
N GLY A 19 9.60 -8.47 -1.77
CA GLY A 19 8.82 -9.02 -2.89
C GLY A 19 7.96 -10.18 -2.41
N GLN A 20 6.65 -10.12 -2.67
CA GLN A 20 5.73 -11.26 -2.50
C GLN A 20 5.70 -11.86 -1.06
N THR A 21 6.15 -11.13 -0.04
CA THR A 21 6.48 -11.69 1.30
C THR A 21 5.30 -12.35 2.01
N PHE A 22 4.09 -11.78 1.87
CA PHE A 22 2.85 -12.34 2.40
C PHE A 22 1.81 -12.57 1.30
N ARG A 23 2.24 -12.63 0.03
CA ARG A 23 1.33 -12.72 -1.11
C ARG A 23 0.46 -13.97 -1.02
N GLY A 24 -0.84 -13.80 -1.21
CA GLY A 24 -1.82 -14.89 -1.15
C GLY A 24 -2.09 -15.43 0.26
N CYS A 25 -1.70 -14.73 1.34
CA CYS A 25 -2.02 -15.14 2.70
C CYS A 25 -3.52 -14.97 3.00
N LYS A 26 -4.34 -15.94 2.58
CA LYS A 26 -5.82 -15.89 2.64
C LYS A 26 -6.44 -15.76 4.03
N ASN A 27 -5.66 -16.00 5.08
CA ASN A 27 -6.12 -15.90 6.48
C ASN A 27 -5.57 -14.65 7.21
N LEU A 28 -4.68 -13.88 6.57
CA LEU A 28 -4.11 -12.68 7.16
C LEU A 28 -5.20 -11.60 7.24
N ARG A 29 -5.54 -11.15 8.45
CA ARG A 29 -6.59 -10.13 8.66
C ARG A 29 -6.05 -8.74 9.00
N SER A 30 -4.86 -8.66 9.57
CA SER A 30 -4.25 -7.39 10.02
C SER A 30 -2.75 -7.34 9.78
N VAL A 31 -2.26 -6.16 9.37
CA VAL A 31 -0.85 -5.81 9.28
C VAL A 31 -0.56 -4.72 10.32
N PRO A 32 0.42 -4.90 11.23
CA PRO A 32 0.71 -3.88 12.23
C PRO A 32 1.51 -2.72 11.62
N ALA A 33 1.44 -1.54 12.23
CA ALA A 33 2.17 -0.35 11.79
C ALA A 33 3.69 -0.58 11.83
N GLY A 34 4.15 -1.32 12.84
CA GLY A 34 5.56 -1.54 13.12
C GLY A 34 6.29 -2.52 12.21
N LEU A 35 5.63 -3.14 11.22
CA LEU A 35 6.20 -4.28 10.48
C LEU A 35 7.58 -4.00 9.83
N PHE A 36 7.80 -2.78 9.33
CA PHE A 36 9.02 -2.40 8.61
C PHE A 36 9.92 -1.42 9.37
N VAL A 37 9.76 -1.27 10.69
CA VAL A 37 10.52 -0.27 11.49
C VAL A 37 12.03 -0.49 11.46
N ALA A 38 12.48 -1.73 11.32
CA ALA A 38 13.90 -2.07 11.24
C ALA A 38 14.45 -2.05 9.80
N SER A 39 13.60 -1.93 8.80
CA SER A 39 13.95 -2.06 7.37
C SER A 39 14.46 -0.74 6.77
N ILE A 40 15.35 -0.06 7.47
CA ILE A 40 15.77 1.33 7.19
C ILE A 40 16.43 1.53 5.81
N ASN A 41 16.84 0.45 5.15
CA ASN A 41 17.43 0.46 3.80
C ASN A 41 16.45 0.01 2.70
N ALA A 42 15.22 -0.35 3.07
CA ALA A 42 14.24 -0.88 2.14
C ALA A 42 13.65 0.22 1.25
N THR A 43 13.85 0.09 -0.05
CA THR A 43 13.36 1.05 -1.06
C THR A 43 12.23 0.47 -1.90
N THR A 44 12.11 -0.86 -1.96
CA THR A 44 11.18 -1.56 -2.87
C THR A 44 10.20 -2.45 -2.11
N PHE A 45 8.91 -2.23 -2.33
CA PHE A 45 7.81 -2.98 -1.75
C PHE A 45 6.86 -3.41 -2.87
N THR A 46 7.05 -4.62 -3.37
CA THR A 46 6.36 -5.13 -4.55
C THR A 46 5.52 -6.35 -4.21
N ASN A 47 4.20 -6.25 -4.39
CA ASN A 47 3.24 -7.34 -4.11
C ASN A 47 3.31 -7.93 -2.69
N VAL A 48 3.73 -7.14 -1.70
CA VAL A 48 4.04 -7.67 -0.36
C VAL A 48 2.82 -8.33 0.28
N PHE A 49 1.63 -7.74 0.14
CA PHE A 49 0.36 -8.26 0.64
C PHE A 49 -0.63 -8.55 -0.47
N ALA A 50 -0.17 -8.68 -1.72
CA ALA A 50 -1.08 -8.94 -2.84
C ALA A 50 -1.90 -10.22 -2.59
N GLU A 51 -3.15 -10.25 -3.04
CA GLU A 51 -4.08 -11.38 -2.93
C GLU A 51 -4.35 -11.84 -1.48
N CYS A 52 -4.09 -10.99 -0.47
CA CYS A 52 -4.52 -11.23 0.91
C CYS A 52 -6.02 -10.96 1.04
N VAL A 53 -6.84 -11.88 0.55
CA VAL A 53 -8.29 -11.67 0.39
C VAL A 53 -9.08 -11.43 1.68
N ALA A 54 -8.50 -11.78 2.84
CA ALA A 54 -9.08 -11.54 4.16
C ALA A 54 -8.45 -10.35 4.90
N LEU A 55 -7.52 -9.62 4.28
CA LEU A 55 -6.86 -8.48 4.91
C LEU A 55 -7.87 -7.34 5.07
N GLU A 56 -8.15 -6.97 6.32
CA GLU A 56 -9.09 -5.91 6.67
C GLU A 56 -8.37 -4.64 7.12
N GLU A 57 -7.31 -4.79 7.93
CA GLU A 57 -6.72 -3.69 8.69
C GLU A 57 -5.21 -3.56 8.45
N VAL A 58 -4.77 -2.32 8.23
CA VAL A 58 -3.35 -1.97 8.10
C VAL A 58 -3.04 -0.85 9.09
N GLY A 59 -1.99 -1.03 9.88
CA GLY A 59 -1.55 -0.06 10.87
C GLY A 59 -1.11 1.26 10.24
N ALA A 60 -1.21 2.33 11.03
CA ALA A 60 -0.95 3.68 10.56
C ALA A 60 0.52 3.89 10.15
N GLY A 61 0.74 4.54 9.00
CA GLY A 61 2.09 4.93 8.58
C GLY A 61 3.03 3.76 8.34
N LEU A 62 2.52 2.66 7.75
CA LEU A 62 3.24 1.39 7.53
C LEU A 62 4.65 1.56 6.91
N LEU A 63 4.84 2.60 6.08
CA LEU A 63 6.08 2.86 5.34
C LEU A 63 6.82 4.13 5.82
N ASN A 64 6.48 4.67 7.00
CA ASN A 64 7.07 5.94 7.46
C ASN A 64 8.55 5.86 7.83
N THR A 65 9.05 4.66 8.14
CA THR A 65 10.43 4.43 8.61
C THR A 65 11.38 4.02 7.50
N VAL A 66 10.90 3.95 6.25
CA VAL A 66 11.67 3.39 5.12
C VAL A 66 11.79 4.42 3.99
N PRO A 67 12.92 4.46 3.28
CA PRO A 67 13.11 5.33 2.12
C PRO A 67 12.46 4.74 0.86
N ALA A 68 11.15 4.44 0.92
CA ALA A 68 10.45 3.78 -0.18
C ALA A 68 10.47 4.62 -1.46
N THR A 69 10.87 4.00 -2.57
CA THR A 69 10.83 4.58 -3.92
C THR A 69 9.82 3.86 -4.80
N THR A 70 9.65 2.54 -4.59
CA THR A 70 8.74 1.69 -5.35
C THR A 70 7.74 1.00 -4.42
N VAL A 71 6.45 1.30 -4.60
CA VAL A 71 5.35 0.74 -3.81
C VAL A 71 4.29 0.15 -4.76
N GLY A 72 4.70 -0.81 -5.57
CA GLY A 72 3.86 -1.42 -6.61
C GLY A 72 3.08 -2.63 -6.11
N TYR A 73 1.81 -2.75 -6.49
CA TYR A 73 0.95 -3.90 -6.19
C TYR A 73 0.85 -4.24 -4.70
N LEU A 74 1.17 -3.30 -3.80
CA LEU A 74 1.39 -3.59 -2.37
C LEU A 74 0.22 -4.35 -1.73
N PHE A 75 -1.00 -3.94 -2.04
CA PHE A 75 -2.27 -4.51 -1.58
C PHE A 75 -3.15 -4.97 -2.76
N ASP A 76 -2.57 -5.25 -3.93
CA ASP A 76 -3.32 -5.68 -5.12
C ASP A 76 -4.20 -6.90 -4.81
N GLY A 77 -5.49 -6.82 -5.09
CA GLY A 77 -6.44 -7.90 -4.81
C GLY A 77 -6.76 -8.12 -3.33
N CYS A 78 -6.77 -7.07 -2.50
CA CYS A 78 -7.24 -7.10 -1.12
C CYS A 78 -8.67 -6.50 -0.98
N PRO A 79 -9.73 -7.19 -1.41
CA PRO A 79 -11.08 -6.62 -1.50
C PRO A 79 -11.70 -6.23 -0.15
N GLN A 80 -11.21 -6.80 0.95
CA GLN A 80 -11.70 -6.56 2.31
C GLN A 80 -10.95 -5.44 3.05
N LEU A 81 -9.92 -4.84 2.44
CA LEU A 81 -9.10 -3.81 3.08
C LEU A 81 -9.95 -2.55 3.31
N LYS A 82 -10.41 -2.34 4.53
CA LYS A 82 -11.34 -1.26 4.92
C LYS A 82 -10.65 -0.04 5.54
N THR A 83 -9.33 -0.12 5.72
CA THR A 83 -8.52 0.95 6.33
C THR A 83 -8.56 2.22 5.46
N ASN A 84 -8.65 3.39 6.08
CA ASN A 84 -8.59 4.65 5.35
C ASN A 84 -7.20 4.82 4.70
N VAL A 85 -7.14 5.17 3.42
CA VAL A 85 -5.87 5.37 2.70
C VAL A 85 -4.95 6.38 3.39
N SER A 86 -5.50 7.41 4.05
CA SER A 86 -4.74 8.40 4.82
C SER A 86 -4.27 7.91 6.19
N THR A 87 -4.79 6.79 6.69
CA THR A 87 -4.22 6.09 7.84
C THR A 87 -2.97 5.31 7.41
N ILE A 88 -3.05 4.58 6.29
CA ILE A 88 -1.92 3.81 5.74
C ILE A 88 -0.76 4.76 5.37
N PHE A 89 -1.09 5.84 4.65
CA PHE A 89 -0.16 6.88 4.21
C PHE A 89 -0.47 8.20 4.93
N ASN A 90 0.03 8.36 6.16
CA ASN A 90 -0.36 9.45 7.06
C ASN A 90 0.59 10.65 7.10
N LEU A 91 1.75 10.60 6.46
CA LEU A 91 2.64 11.76 6.33
C LEU A 91 2.05 12.81 5.39
N SER A 92 2.51 14.05 5.54
CA SER A 92 2.15 15.16 4.63
C SER A 92 2.69 14.95 3.22
N SER A 93 3.80 14.22 3.07
CA SER A 93 4.41 13.89 1.78
C SER A 93 5.22 12.59 1.86
N TYR A 94 5.21 11.85 0.75
CA TYR A 94 6.06 10.69 0.45
C TYR A 94 6.84 10.96 -0.84
N SER A 95 7.62 12.05 -0.87
CA SER A 95 8.29 12.58 -2.06
C SER A 95 9.33 11.65 -2.70
N THR A 96 9.80 10.63 -1.99
CA THR A 96 10.72 9.62 -2.54
C THR A 96 10.02 8.59 -3.43
N ILE A 97 8.70 8.41 -3.28
CA ILE A 97 7.94 7.41 -4.03
C ILE A 97 7.77 7.91 -5.47
N VAL A 98 8.23 7.09 -6.42
CA VAL A 98 8.11 7.36 -7.86
C VAL A 98 7.19 6.35 -8.56
N THR A 99 6.85 5.23 -7.91
CA THR A 99 5.98 4.17 -8.45
C THR A 99 4.93 3.72 -7.44
N THR A 100 3.65 3.79 -7.84
CA THR A 100 2.47 3.29 -7.12
C THR A 100 1.54 2.48 -8.03
N THR A 101 2.11 1.84 -9.06
CA THR A 101 1.38 0.96 -9.97
C THR A 101 0.54 -0.05 -9.20
N ALA A 102 -0.76 -0.07 -9.46
CA ALA A 102 -1.71 -1.06 -8.91
C ALA A 102 -1.65 -1.25 -7.38
N THR A 103 -1.14 -0.27 -6.61
CA THR A 103 -0.92 -0.39 -5.16
C THR A 103 -2.16 -0.88 -4.41
N PHE A 104 -3.35 -0.40 -4.82
CA PHE A 104 -4.64 -0.75 -4.22
C PHE A 104 -5.61 -1.37 -5.23
N ARG A 105 -5.13 -1.84 -6.39
CA ARG A 105 -6.01 -2.44 -7.40
C ARG A 105 -6.91 -3.52 -6.78
N GLY A 106 -8.20 -3.44 -6.99
CA GLY A 106 -9.18 -4.39 -6.45
C GLY A 106 -9.47 -4.25 -4.95
N CYS A 107 -8.97 -3.22 -4.25
CA CYS A 107 -9.32 -2.92 -2.87
C CYS A 107 -10.70 -2.24 -2.79
N SER A 108 -11.76 -2.98 -3.09
CA SER A 108 -13.12 -2.45 -3.20
C SER A 108 -13.68 -1.86 -1.91
N ALA A 109 -13.16 -2.25 -0.74
CA ALA A 109 -13.56 -1.73 0.57
C ALA A 109 -12.69 -0.56 1.08
N LEU A 110 -11.66 -0.14 0.35
CA LEU A 110 -10.72 0.90 0.80
C LEU A 110 -11.46 2.23 0.96
N THR A 111 -11.32 2.87 2.13
CA THR A 111 -12.02 4.12 2.48
C THR A 111 -11.10 5.33 2.39
N GLY A 112 -11.69 6.52 2.47
CA GLY A 112 -10.98 7.79 2.43
C GLY A 112 -10.88 8.37 1.03
N LYS A 113 -9.91 9.26 0.81
CA LYS A 113 -9.80 10.08 -0.39
C LYS A 113 -8.55 9.76 -1.20
N GLY A 114 -8.72 9.27 -2.42
CA GLY A 114 -7.65 9.00 -3.37
C GLY A 114 -6.93 10.28 -3.82
N LEU A 115 -7.64 11.40 -4.00
CA LEU A 115 -7.03 12.69 -4.35
C LEU A 115 -6.06 13.18 -3.26
N VAL A 116 -6.37 12.91 -1.98
CA VAL A 116 -5.47 13.22 -0.86
C VAL A 116 -4.23 12.34 -0.90
N PHE A 117 -4.35 11.04 -1.21
CA PHE A 117 -3.19 10.17 -1.40
C PHE A 117 -2.31 10.67 -2.56
N MET A 118 -2.90 11.00 -3.70
CA MET A 118 -2.18 11.52 -4.88
C MET A 118 -1.37 12.78 -4.54
N GLY A 119 -1.95 13.70 -3.78
CA GLY A 119 -1.25 14.90 -3.31
C GLY A 119 -0.03 14.62 -2.42
N LYS A 120 -0.02 13.48 -1.71
CA LYS A 120 1.11 13.05 -0.88
C LYS A 120 2.25 12.43 -1.70
N VAL A 121 1.98 11.87 -2.87
CA VAL A 121 2.96 11.17 -3.72
C VAL A 121 3.28 11.96 -5.01
N SER A 122 3.65 13.23 -4.85
CA SER A 122 3.79 14.21 -5.95
C SER A 122 4.81 13.86 -7.04
N ASN A 123 5.75 12.95 -6.77
CA ASN A 123 6.82 12.57 -7.69
C ASN A 123 6.53 11.27 -8.46
N VAL A 124 5.32 10.70 -8.31
CA VAL A 124 4.94 9.46 -8.98
C VAL A 124 4.80 9.68 -10.49
N THR A 125 5.47 8.80 -11.24
CA THR A 125 5.41 8.75 -12.71
C THR A 125 4.76 7.46 -13.22
N ALA A 126 4.72 6.42 -12.38
CA ALA A 126 4.10 5.14 -12.68
C ALA A 126 2.99 4.81 -11.66
N HIS A 127 1.74 5.10 -12.02
CA HIS A 127 0.54 4.98 -11.16
C HIS A 127 -0.64 4.25 -11.81
N TYR A 128 -0.42 3.62 -12.96
CA TYR A 128 -1.48 2.92 -13.69
C TYR A 128 -2.18 1.89 -12.79
N TYR A 129 -3.52 1.89 -12.82
CA TYR A 129 -4.40 1.07 -11.99
C TYR A 129 -4.24 1.21 -10.47
N ALA A 130 -3.54 2.22 -9.95
CA ALA A 130 -3.33 2.41 -8.52
C ALA A 130 -4.62 2.26 -7.69
N PHE A 131 -5.74 2.77 -8.23
CA PHE A 131 -7.06 2.70 -7.61
C PHE A 131 -8.11 1.95 -8.44
N TYR A 132 -7.72 1.11 -9.40
CA TYR A 132 -8.70 0.34 -10.17
C TYR A 132 -9.62 -0.46 -9.25
N ASN A 133 -10.94 -0.32 -9.42
CA ASN A 133 -11.95 -0.99 -8.59
C ASN A 133 -11.89 -0.66 -7.08
N CYS A 134 -11.38 0.52 -6.69
CA CYS A 134 -11.45 1.05 -5.32
C CYS A 134 -12.74 1.83 -5.07
N THR A 135 -13.88 1.17 -5.29
CA THR A 135 -15.20 1.83 -5.39
C THR A 135 -15.73 2.44 -4.09
N SER A 136 -15.11 2.15 -2.94
CA SER A 136 -15.50 2.72 -1.63
C SER A 136 -14.72 4.00 -1.25
N LEU A 137 -13.84 4.50 -2.11
CA LEU A 137 -13.21 5.81 -1.88
C LEU A 137 -14.26 6.92 -2.02
N ASP A 138 -14.23 7.88 -1.09
CA ASP A 138 -15.21 8.98 -1.02
C ASP A 138 -15.20 9.86 -2.27
N ASP A 139 -14.06 9.91 -2.97
CA ASP A 139 -13.79 10.69 -4.18
C ASP A 139 -13.48 9.79 -5.39
N PHE A 140 -13.89 8.52 -5.37
CA PHE A 140 -13.60 7.56 -6.45
C PHE A 140 -14.02 8.09 -7.84
N ALA A 141 -15.20 8.73 -7.90
CA ALA A 141 -15.75 9.30 -9.14
C ALA A 141 -14.95 10.49 -9.68
N ASP A 142 -14.16 11.15 -8.84
CA ASP A 142 -13.37 12.34 -9.19
C ASP A 142 -11.91 11.98 -9.54
N LEU A 143 -11.51 10.72 -9.38
CA LEU A 143 -10.14 10.29 -9.64
C LEU A 143 -9.80 10.37 -11.14
N PRO A 144 -8.60 10.87 -11.52
CA PRO A 144 -8.17 10.88 -12.91
C PRO A 144 -8.08 9.48 -13.52
N GLY A 145 -8.51 9.33 -14.77
CA GLY A 145 -8.62 8.02 -15.45
C GLY A 145 -7.31 7.21 -15.51
N ASN A 146 -6.16 7.88 -15.56
CA ASN A 146 -4.83 7.26 -15.58
C ASN A 146 -4.38 6.69 -14.21
N TRP A 147 -5.08 7.01 -13.11
CA TRP A 147 -4.90 6.38 -11.80
C TRP A 147 -5.81 5.16 -11.59
N ILE A 148 -6.89 5.06 -12.37
CA ILE A 148 -7.85 3.95 -12.30
C ILE A 148 -7.56 2.94 -13.42
N THR A 149 -7.07 3.37 -14.58
CA THR A 149 -6.87 2.53 -15.78
C THR A 149 -5.46 2.73 -16.37
N ASN A 150 -5.14 2.03 -17.46
CA ASN A 150 -3.96 2.34 -18.29
C ASN A 150 -4.28 3.25 -19.49
N LYS A 151 -5.49 3.79 -19.57
CA LYS A 151 -5.90 4.68 -20.65
C LYS A 151 -5.64 6.13 -20.22
N LEU A 152 -5.01 6.88 -21.12
CA LEU A 152 -4.76 8.31 -20.99
C LEU A 152 -6.08 9.09 -21.03
#